data_AF-A0AAW8ELS8-F1
#
_entry.id   AF-A0AAW8ELS8-F1
#
_cell.length_a   1.000
_cell.length_b   1.000
_cell.length_c   1.000
_cell.angle_alpha   90.00
_cell.angle_beta   90.00
_cell.angle_gamma   90.00
#
_symmetry.space_group_name_H-M   'P 1'
#
loop_
_entity.id
_entity.type
_entity.pdbx_description
1 polymer ?
#
loop_
_entity_poly.entity_id
_entity_poly.type
_entity_poly.pdbx_seq_one_letter_code
_entity_poly.pdbx_strand_id
1 'polypeptide(L)'
;MPVRHEVVHCYGELASAMSLMASLARAREWDRLPELEARCAQLVDRLKAVGAVSLDAVQLEQVRGLIARIHADQDEVCALVKPQLERLVAKMAQLQNRSDLGKAYGLPH
;
A
#
# COMPACT_ATOMS: atom_id res chain seq x y z
N MET A 1 1.20 -23.20 23.22
CA MET A 1 1.99 -22.05 22.74
C MET A 1 1.18 -21.25 21.71
N PRO A 2 0.12 -20.53 22.11
CA PRO A 2 -0.81 -19.87 21.18
C PRO A 2 -0.24 -18.58 20.56
N VAL A 3 0.58 -17.83 21.31
CA VAL A 3 1.08 -16.50 20.91
C VAL A 3 2.01 -16.58 19.68
N ARG A 4 2.79 -17.65 19.53
CA ARG A 4 3.70 -17.83 18.38
C ARG A 4 2.95 -18.05 17.06
N HIS A 5 1.88 -18.83 17.11
CA HIS A 5 1.03 -19.09 15.94
C HIS A 5 0.28 -17.83 15.51
N GLU A 6 -0.11 -17.00 16.48
CA GLU A 6 -0.79 -15.73 16.26
C GLU A 6 0.11 -14.73 15.51
N VAL A 7 1.41 -14.69 15.82
CA VAL A 7 2.39 -13.84 15.10
C VAL A 7 2.52 -14.27 13.63
N VAL A 8 2.71 -15.56 13.37
CA VAL A 8 2.81 -16.09 11.99
C VAL A 8 1.52 -15.84 11.21
N HIS A 9 0.36 -16.00 11.86
CA HIS A 9 -0.93 -15.71 11.24
C HIS A 9 -1.10 -14.22 10.92
N CYS A 10 -0.68 -13.30 11.81
CA CYS A 10 -0.73 -11.86 11.56
C CYS A 10 0.16 -11.45 10.37
N TYR A 11 1.36 -12.03 10.23
CA TYR A 11 2.21 -11.80 9.05
C TYR A 11 1.60 -12.38 7.77
N GLY A 12 0.90 -13.52 7.85
CA GLY A 12 0.19 -14.10 6.72
C GLY A 12 -0.99 -13.24 6.24
N GLU A 13 -1.77 -12.70 7.18
CA GLU A 13 -2.83 -11.73 6.90
C GLU A 13 -2.28 -10.45 6.28
N LEU A 14 -1.14 -9.94 6.79
CA LEU A 14 -0.48 -8.75 6.25
C LEU A 14 0.00 -8.97 4.80
N ALA A 15 0.60 -10.12 4.51
CA ALA A 15 1.00 -10.49 3.15
C ALA A 15 -0.19 -10.61 2.20
N SER A 16 -1.30 -11.19 2.68
CA SER A 16 -2.53 -11.31 1.89
C SER A 16 -3.16 -9.94 1.60
N ALA A 17 -3.21 -9.06 2.61
CA ALA A 17 -3.69 -7.68 2.44
C ALA A 17 -2.84 -6.89 1.44
N MET A 18 -1.52 -7.09 1.43
CA MET A 18 -0.62 -6.41 0.50
C MET A 18 -0.71 -6.93 -0.93
N SER A 19 -0.87 -8.24 -1.11
CA SER A 19 -1.14 -8.82 -2.42
C SER A 19 -2.47 -8.34 -3.01
N LEU A 20 -3.49 -8.14 -2.16
CA LEU A 20 -4.77 -7.54 -2.56
C LEU A 20 -4.60 -6.05 -2.94
N MET A 21 -3.78 -5.31 -2.19
CA MET A 21 -3.45 -3.92 -2.48
C MET A 21 -2.76 -3.78 -3.86
N ALA A 22 -1.81 -4.67 -4.19
CA ALA A 22 -1.18 -4.75 -5.51
C ALA A 22 -2.20 -5.04 -6.61
N SER A 23 -3.12 -5.97 -6.37
CA SER A 23 -4.18 -6.32 -7.32
C SER A 23 -5.11 -5.13 -7.60
N LEU A 24 -5.53 -4.39 -6.57
CA LEU A 24 -6.37 -3.20 -6.71
C LEU A 24 -5.62 -2.03 -7.38
N ALA A 25 -4.34 -1.84 -7.03
CA ALA A 25 -3.47 -0.87 -7.69
C ALA A 25 -3.38 -1.15 -9.21
N ARG A 26 -3.29 -2.42 -9.59
CA ARG A 26 -3.29 -2.88 -11.00
C ARG A 26 -4.65 -2.68 -11.67
N ALA A 27 -5.76 -2.92 -10.95
CA ALA A 27 -7.12 -2.66 -11.41
C ALA A 27 -7.47 -1.16 -11.48
N ARG A 28 -6.60 -0.28 -10.98
CA ARG A 28 -6.83 1.17 -10.81
C ARG A 28 -7.99 1.50 -9.86
N GLU A 29 -8.36 0.56 -8.99
CA GLU A 29 -9.37 0.72 -7.94
C GLU A 29 -8.75 1.35 -6.69
N TRP A 30 -8.24 2.56 -6.82
CA TRP A 30 -7.45 3.21 -5.77
C TRP A 30 -8.27 3.69 -4.57
N ASP A 31 -9.58 3.84 -4.75
CA ASP A 31 -10.52 4.26 -3.70
C ASP A 31 -10.51 3.31 -2.49
N ARG A 32 -10.16 2.03 -2.71
CA ARG A 32 -10.12 0.98 -1.69
C ARG A 32 -8.75 0.78 -1.03
N LEU A 33 -7.71 1.45 -1.53
CA LEU A 33 -6.35 1.37 -0.97
C LEU A 33 -6.27 1.88 0.48
N PRO A 34 -6.90 3.02 0.86
CA PRO A 34 -6.81 3.55 2.22
C PRO A 34 -7.44 2.63 3.28
N GLU A 35 -8.52 1.93 2.93
CA GLU A 35 -9.19 0.99 3.84
C GLU A 35 -8.30 -0.23 4.12
N LEU A 36 -7.59 -0.72 3.09
CA LEU A 36 -6.58 -1.77 3.24
C LEU A 36 -5.34 -1.30 4.00
N GLU A 37 -4.91 -0.06 3.80
CA GLU A 37 -3.81 0.54 4.56
C GLU A 37 -4.14 0.61 6.05
N ALA A 38 -5.36 1.02 6.41
CA ALA A 38 -5.82 1.03 7.79
C ALA A 38 -5.82 -0.38 8.42
N ARG A 39 -6.24 -1.41 7.66
CA ARG A 39 -6.19 -2.81 8.11
C ARG A 39 -4.74 -3.28 8.31
N CYS A 40 -3.83 -2.94 7.41
CA CYS A 40 -2.40 -3.23 7.57
C CYS A 40 -1.82 -2.54 8.81
N ALA A 41 -2.17 -1.27 9.05
CA ALA A 41 -1.72 -0.53 10.23
C ALA A 41 -2.19 -1.18 11.53
N GLN A 42 -3.44 -1.65 11.59
CA GLN A 42 -3.97 -2.39 12.75
C GLN A 42 -3.25 -3.71 13.00
N LEU A 43 -2.93 -4.47 11.94
CA LEU A 43 -2.17 -5.72 12.05
C LEU A 43 -0.74 -5.46 12.55
N VAL A 44 -0.09 -4.40 12.07
CA VAL A 44 1.24 -3.97 12.53
C VAL A 44 1.19 -3.51 13.99
N ASP A 45 0.17 -2.77 14.39
CA ASP A 45 0.01 -2.32 15.77
C ASP A 45 -0.21 -3.50 16.73
N ARG A 46 -1.03 -4.47 16.33
CA ARG A 46 -1.22 -5.73 17.06
C ARG A 46 0.09 -6.53 17.18
N LEU A 47 0.88 -6.61 16.11
CA LEU A 47 2.22 -7.23 16.13
C LEU A 47 3.17 -6.50 17.09
N LYS A 48 3.14 -5.16 17.12
CA LYS A 48 3.93 -4.35 18.06
C LYS A 48 3.51 -4.57 19.52
N ALA A 49 2.20 -4.69 19.77
CA ALA A 49 1.64 -4.92 21.10
C ALA A 49 2.00 -6.31 21.68
N VAL A 50 2.16 -7.32 20.81
CA VAL A 50 2.60 -8.67 21.21
C VAL A 50 4.07 -8.69 21.66
N GLY A 51 4.90 -7.74 21.21
CA GLY A 51 6.28 -7.58 21.64
C GLY A 51 7.25 -8.64 21.10
N ALA A 52 8.46 -8.70 21.67
CA ALA A 52 9.51 -9.62 21.24
C ALA A 52 9.20 -11.06 21.71
N VAL A 53 8.64 -11.87 20.80
CA VAL A 53 8.40 -13.29 21.04
C VAL A 53 9.56 -14.10 20.45
N SER A 54 10.10 -15.04 21.23
CA SER A 54 11.09 -16.00 20.72
C SER A 54 10.38 -16.97 19.77
N LEU A 55 10.65 -16.81 18.47
CA LEU A 55 10.23 -17.71 17.41
C LEU A 55 11.23 -18.87 17.28
N ASP A 56 10.77 -20.03 16.83
CA ASP A 56 11.70 -21.10 16.42
C ASP A 56 12.31 -20.80 15.04
N ALA A 57 13.33 -21.56 14.63
CA ALA A 57 14.04 -21.34 13.37
C ALA A 57 13.14 -21.49 12.12
N VAL A 58 12.13 -22.37 12.17
CA VAL A 58 11.20 -22.59 11.06
C VAL A 58 10.23 -21.41 10.94
N GLN A 59 9.72 -20.92 12.07
CA GLN A 59 8.85 -19.75 12.15
C GLN A 59 9.59 -18.47 11.76
N LEU A 60 10.86 -18.34 12.15
CA LEU A 60 11.69 -17.20 11.75
C LEU A 60 11.85 -17.15 10.22
N GLU A 61 12.12 -18.29 9.59
CA GLU A 61 12.27 -18.38 8.13
C GLU A 61 10.95 -18.09 7.41
N GLN A 62 9.83 -18.59 7.94
CA GLN A 62 8.49 -18.28 7.43
C GLN A 62 8.18 -16.78 7.51
N VAL A 63 8.42 -16.15 8.67
CA VAL A 63 8.18 -14.70 8.85
C VAL A 63 9.08 -13.88 7.94
N ARG A 64 10.36 -14.27 7.77
CA ARG A 64 11.27 -13.63 6.81
C ARG A 64 10.77 -13.72 5.39
N GLY A 65 10.29 -14.89 4.96
CA GLY A 65 9.69 -15.07 3.64
C GLY A 65 8.45 -14.19 3.43
N LEU A 66 7.59 -14.09 4.46
CA LEU A 66 6.41 -13.23 4.42
C LEU A 66 6.79 -11.74 4.32
N ILE A 67 7.78 -11.29 5.08
CA ILE A 67 8.28 -9.91 5.02
C ILE A 67 8.85 -9.59 3.63
N ALA A 68 9.67 -10.49 3.08
CA ALA A 68 10.23 -10.31 1.75
C ALA A 68 9.14 -10.18 0.69
N ARG A 69 8.08 -10.98 0.80
CA ARG A 69 6.91 -10.90 -0.09
C ARG A 69 6.14 -9.59 0.07
N ILE A 70 5.92 -9.13 1.30
CA ILE A 70 5.25 -7.84 1.57
C ILE A 70 6.02 -6.68 0.95
N HIS A 71 7.35 -6.66 1.07
CA HIS A 71 8.17 -5.62 0.44
C HIS A 71 8.09 -5.66 -1.08
N ALA A 72 8.12 -6.86 -1.69
CA ALA A 72 7.95 -7.00 -3.13
C ALA A 72 6.57 -6.49 -3.60
N ASP A 73 5.50 -6.85 -2.88
CA ASP A 73 4.15 -6.39 -3.19
C ASP A 73 4.02 -4.85 -3.00
N GLN A 74 4.67 -4.27 -1.97
CA GLN A 74 4.72 -2.80 -1.77
C GLN A 74 5.49 -2.07 -2.88
N ASP A 75 6.63 -2.61 -3.31
CA ASP A 75 7.41 -2.05 -4.40
C ASP A 75 6.59 -2.06 -5.70
N GLU A 76 5.84 -3.13 -5.94
CA GLU A 76 4.94 -3.22 -7.08
C GLU A 76 3.82 -2.18 -7.03
N VAL A 77 3.14 -2.04 -5.88
CA VAL A 77 2.12 -0.99 -5.67
C VAL A 77 2.72 0.39 -5.94
N CYS A 78 3.89 0.69 -5.37
CA CYS A 78 4.58 1.96 -5.57
C CYS A 78 4.94 2.20 -7.04
N ALA A 79 5.45 1.18 -7.74
CA ALA A 79 5.80 1.27 -9.15
C ALA A 79 4.58 1.53 -10.04
N LEU A 80 3.41 1.03 -9.67
CA LEU A 80 2.16 1.23 -10.41
C LEU A 80 1.48 2.57 -10.10
N VAL A 81 1.49 2.99 -8.83
CA VAL A 81 0.74 4.15 -8.33
C VAL A 81 1.50 5.46 -8.54
N LYS A 82 2.81 5.51 -8.26
CA LYS A 82 3.64 6.72 -8.40
C LYS A 82 3.55 7.38 -9.79
N PRO A 83 3.79 6.69 -10.91
CA PRO A 83 3.77 7.34 -12.23
C PRO A 83 2.37 7.80 -12.65
N GLN A 84 1.32 7.16 -12.13
CA GLN A 84 -0.05 7.56 -12.41
C GLN A 84 -0.45 8.82 -11.62
N LEU A 85 0.02 8.97 -10.37
CA LEU A 85 -0.10 10.21 -9.58
C LEU A 85 0.65 11.36 -10.23
N GLU A 86 1.90 11.15 -10.67
CA GLU A 86 2.69 12.16 -11.38
C GLU A 86 1.97 12.64 -12.65
N ARG A 87 1.41 11.71 -13.42
CA ARG A 87 0.60 12.03 -14.61
C ARG A 87 -0.66 12.81 -14.27
N LEU A 88 -1.34 12.49 -13.17
CA LEU A 88 -2.54 13.22 -12.74
C LEU A 88 -2.19 14.66 -12.32
N VAL A 89 -1.15 14.82 -11.50
CA VAL A 89 -0.66 16.15 -11.08
C VAL A 89 -0.23 16.99 -12.28
N ALA A 90 0.50 16.40 -13.23
CA ALA A 90 0.90 17.08 -14.46
C ALA A 90 -0.31 17.53 -15.29
N LYS A 91 -1.34 16.67 -15.43
CA LYS A 91 -2.59 17.03 -16.14
C LYS A 91 -3.37 18.13 -15.42
N MET A 92 -3.45 18.09 -14.09
CA MET A 92 -4.10 19.14 -13.30
C MET A 92 -3.37 20.48 -13.45
N ALA A 93 -2.03 20.47 -13.39
CA ALA A 93 -1.22 21.67 -13.61
C ALA A 93 -1.43 22.24 -15.03
N GLN A 94 -1.52 21.37 -16.06
CA GLN A 94 -1.84 21.79 -17.42
C GLN A 94 -3.25 22.39 -17.53
N LEU A 95 -4.26 21.80 -16.88
CA LEU A 95 -5.63 22.31 -16.88
C LEU A 95 -5.71 23.68 -16.20
N GLN A 96 -5.01 23.83 -15.08
CA GLN A 96 -4.97 25.08 -14.31
C GLN A 96 -4.28 26.18 -15.11
N ASN A 97 -3.14 25.88 -15.73
CA ASN A 97 -2.42 26.82 -16.60
C ASN A 97 -3.25 27.22 -17.84
N ARG A 98 -4.06 26.30 -18.40
CA ARG A 98 -5.02 26.62 -19.47
C ARG A 98 -6.17 27.49 -18.98
N SER A 99 -6.66 27.29 -17.76
CA SER A 99 -7.70 28.13 -17.18
C SER A 99 -7.21 29.54 -16.88
N ASP A 100 -5.95 29.68 -16.45
CA ASP A 100 -5.31 30.97 -16.21
C ASP A 100 -5.03 31.69 -17.53
N LEU A 101 -4.59 30.98 -18.57
CA LEU A 101 -4.49 31.52 -19.94
C LEU A 101 -5.85 31.91 -20.51
N GLY A 102 -6.90 31.12 -20.30
CA GLY A 102 -8.27 31.46 -20.73
C GLY A 102 -8.81 32.72 -20.04
N LYS A 103 -8.48 32.93 -18.76
CA LYS A 103 -8.79 34.17 -18.02
C LYS A 103 -7.94 35.35 -18.46
N ALA A 104 -6.65 35.15 -18.74
CA ALA A 104 -5.72 36.19 -19.17
C ALA A 104 -5.95 36.66 -20.62
N TYR A 105 -6.39 35.76 -21.49
CA TYR A 105 -6.66 36.04 -22.91
C TYR A 105 -8.14 36.17 -23.25
N GLY A 106 -9.05 36.03 -22.27
CA GLY A 106 -10.47 36.37 -22.40
C GLY A 106 -11.19 35.69 -23.57
N LEU A 107 -10.99 34.39 -23.80
CA LEU A 107 -11.82 33.67 -24.78
C LEU A 107 -13.23 33.46 -24.18
N PRO A 108 -14.29 34.01 -24.80
CA PRO A 108 -15.66 33.72 -24.41
C PRO A 108 -16.01 32.27 -24.79
N HIS A 109 -16.88 31.69 -23.98
CA HIS A 109 -17.47 30.35 -24.12
C HIS A 109 -18.00 30.03 -25.52
#